data_AF-A0A518LLZ5-F1
#
_entry.id   AF-A0A518LLZ5-F1
#
_cell.length_a   1.000
_cell.length_b   1.000
_cell.length_c   1.000
_cell.angle_alpha   90.00
_cell.angle_beta   90.00
_cell.angle_gamma   90.00
#
_symmetry.space_group_name_H-M   'P 1'
#
loop_
_entity.id
_entity.type
_entity.pdbx_description
1 polymer ?
#
loop_
_entity_poly.entity_id
_entity_poly.type
_entity_poly.pdbx_seq_one_letter_code
_entity_poly.pdbx_strand_id
1 'polypeptide(L)'
;MAERRSLTDGLKATPAVDPAVAKEFIHGAKASSDREAAKPAATEPPAPVMNRAPISTRIRADFATALKRASLERQLKGVEPNTLQDILEQAIEPWLKTNGYLP
;
A
#
# COMPACT_ATOMS: atom_id res chain seq x y z
N MET A 1 11.83 -35.00 12.54
CA MET A 1 11.89 -33.53 12.61
C MET A 1 13.24 -33.11 12.04
N ALA A 2 13.29 -32.17 11.09
CA ALA A 2 14.57 -31.72 10.54
C ALA A 2 15.35 -30.95 11.62
N GLU A 3 16.55 -31.43 11.95
CA GLU A 3 17.42 -30.77 12.93
C GLU A 3 17.77 -29.37 12.44
N ARG A 4 17.59 -28.39 13.33
CA ARG A 4 17.90 -26.98 13.04
C ARG A 4 19.42 -26.83 12.94
N ARG A 5 19.91 -26.45 11.76
CA ARG A 5 21.33 -26.14 11.55
C ARG A 5 21.73 -24.90 12.36
N SER A 6 22.94 -24.94 12.92
CA SER A 6 23.52 -23.79 13.62
C SER A 6 23.81 -22.65 12.63
N LEU A 7 23.71 -21.40 13.10
CA LEU A 7 24.00 -20.21 12.29
C LEU A 7 25.43 -20.25 11.71
N THR A 8 26.37 -20.77 12.51
CA THR A 8 27.77 -20.96 12.12
C THR A 8 27.95 -22.00 11.02
N ASP A 9 27.11 -23.04 10.96
CA ASP A 9 27.15 -24.02 9.87
C ASP A 9 26.46 -23.50 8.60
N GLY A 10 25.44 -22.65 8.74
CA GLY A 10 24.83 -21.94 7.63
C GLY A 10 25.80 -20.97 6.92
N LEU A 11 26.62 -20.26 7.68
CA LEU A 11 27.60 -19.29 7.17
C LEU A 11 28.80 -19.94 6.44
N LYS A 12 29.07 -21.23 6.66
CA LYS A 12 30.10 -21.96 5.90
C LYS A 12 29.62 -22.39 4.51
N ALA A 13 28.29 -22.48 4.33
CA ALA A 13 27.68 -22.90 3.08
C ALA A 13 27.36 -21.72 2.14
N THR A 14 27.56 -20.48 2.58
CA THR A 14 27.38 -19.31 1.71
C THR A 14 28.58 -19.20 0.75
N PRO A 15 28.34 -19.11 -0.57
CA PRO A 15 29.41 -18.86 -1.52
C PRO A 15 30.10 -17.53 -1.18
N ALA A 16 31.42 -17.46 -1.39
CA ALA A 16 32.17 -16.23 -1.18
C ALA A 16 31.73 -15.19 -2.21
N VAL A 17 30.80 -14.32 -1.82
CA VAL A 17 30.33 -13.21 -2.64
C VAL A 17 31.32 -12.04 -2.50
N ASP A 18 31.72 -11.47 -3.62
CA ASP A 18 32.58 -10.29 -3.64
C ASP A 18 31.89 -9.12 -2.90
N PRO A 19 32.52 -8.56 -1.86
CA PRO A 19 31.95 -7.48 -1.07
C PRO A 19 31.63 -6.23 -1.89
N ALA A 20 32.31 -6.00 -3.02
CA ALA A 20 32.01 -4.87 -3.91
C ALA A 20 30.64 -5.02 -4.58
N VAL A 21 30.34 -6.22 -5.10
CA VAL A 21 29.05 -6.56 -5.75
C VAL A 21 27.91 -6.54 -4.74
N ALA A 22 28.13 -7.07 -3.54
CA ALA A 22 27.15 -7.02 -2.47
C ALA A 22 26.83 -5.57 -2.06
N LYS A 23 27.86 -4.72 -1.94
CA LYS A 23 27.69 -3.31 -1.59
C LYS A 23 26.92 -2.55 -2.66
N GLU A 24 27.18 -2.83 -3.93
CA GLU A 24 26.49 -2.22 -5.06
C GLU A 24 25.01 -2.67 -5.17
N PHE A 25 24.71 -3.93 -4.85
CA PHE A 25 23.33 -4.42 -4.74
C PHE A 25 22.58 -3.78 -3.56
N ILE A 26 23.23 -3.66 -2.39
CA ILE A 26 22.62 -3.14 -1.15
C ILE A 26 22.35 -1.63 -1.26
N HIS A 27 23.28 -0.87 -1.84
CA HIS A 27 23.17 0.58 -1.93
C HIS A 27 22.59 1.08 -3.26
N GLY A 28 22.36 0.17 -4.21
CA GLY A 28 21.89 0.48 -5.55
C GLY A 28 22.99 1.13 -6.39
N ALA A 29 23.47 0.43 -7.42
CA ALA A 29 24.29 1.05 -8.46
C ALA A 29 23.54 2.28 -8.99
N LYS A 30 24.22 3.44 -9.01
CA LYS A 30 23.72 4.64 -9.67
C LYS A 30 23.54 4.30 -11.15
N ALA A 31 22.29 4.03 -11.53
CA ALA A 31 21.92 3.48 -12.81
C ALA A 31 22.54 4.27 -13.97
N SER A 32 23.39 3.61 -14.74
CA SER A 32 23.66 3.98 -16.12
C SER A 32 22.35 3.87 -16.90
N SER A 33 21.98 5.00 -17.50
CA SER A 33 20.92 5.15 -18.48
C SER A 33 21.17 4.23 -19.66
N ASP A 34 20.43 3.14 -19.81
CA ASP A 34 20.09 2.51 -21.09
C ASP A 34 19.18 1.30 -20.86
N ARG A 35 18.04 1.55 -20.20
CA ARG A 35 16.88 0.69 -20.34
C ARG A 35 15.85 1.51 -21.07
N GLU A 36 15.72 1.24 -22.37
CA GLU A 36 14.68 1.79 -23.22
C GLU A 36 13.33 1.50 -22.54
N ALA A 37 12.84 2.53 -21.87
CA ALA A 37 11.63 2.48 -21.10
C ALA A 37 10.48 2.42 -22.10
N ALA A 38 9.76 1.30 -22.11
CA ALA A 38 8.41 1.26 -22.64
C ALA A 38 7.67 2.47 -22.05
N LYS A 39 7.32 3.42 -22.93
CA LYS A 39 6.65 4.68 -22.60
C LYS A 39 5.47 4.37 -21.68
N PRO A 40 5.49 4.75 -20.39
CA PRO A 40 4.31 4.66 -19.56
C PRO A 40 3.25 5.53 -20.21
N ALA A 41 2.05 4.98 -20.36
CA ALA A 41 0.86 5.76 -20.70
C ALA A 41 0.83 7.01 -19.81
N ALA A 42 0.45 8.14 -20.41
CA ALA A 42 0.44 9.47 -19.84
C ALA A 42 0.27 9.47 -18.31
N THR A 43 1.32 9.89 -17.61
CA THR A 43 1.32 10.13 -16.18
C THR A 43 0.20 11.11 -15.87
N GLU A 44 -0.90 10.59 -15.33
CA GLU A 44 -1.90 11.40 -14.64
C GLU A 44 -1.16 12.25 -13.60
N PRO A 45 -1.50 13.53 -13.43
CA PRO A 45 -0.87 14.39 -12.44
C PRO A 45 -0.90 13.68 -11.08
N PRO A 46 0.19 13.72 -10.29
CA PRO A 46 0.22 13.07 -9.00
C PRO A 46 -0.96 13.61 -8.19
N ALA A 47 -1.86 12.69 -7.80
CA ALA A 47 -3.00 13.04 -6.98
C ALA A 47 -2.52 13.85 -5.77
N PRO A 48 -3.22 14.93 -5.39
CA PRO A 48 -2.82 15.77 -4.27
C PRO A 48 -2.61 14.87 -3.05
N VAL A 49 -1.46 15.04 -2.38
CA VAL A 49 -1.12 14.27 -1.19
C VAL A 49 -2.10 14.68 -0.08
N MET A 50 -3.20 13.95 0.05
CA MET A 50 -4.23 14.21 1.05
C MET A 50 -3.69 13.77 2.41
N ASN A 51 -3.50 14.74 3.31
CA ASN A 51 -3.14 14.46 4.70
C ASN A 51 -4.33 13.76 5.39
N ARG A 52 -4.18 12.45 5.62
CA ARG A 52 -5.17 11.62 6.30
C ARG A 52 -4.89 11.63 7.81
N ALA A 53 -5.91 11.92 8.62
CA ALA A 53 -5.84 11.85 10.08
C ALA A 53 -6.66 10.65 10.61
N PRO A 54 -6.16 9.92 11.62
CA PRO A 54 -6.93 8.82 12.22
C PRO A 54 -8.14 9.38 12.98
N ILE A 55 -9.31 8.78 12.75
CA ILE A 55 -10.54 9.06 13.50
C ILE A 55 -11.05 7.77 14.13
N SER A 56 -11.39 7.80 15.42
CA SER A 56 -11.93 6.65 16.14
C SER A 56 -13.27 6.99 16.80
N THR A 57 -14.34 6.29 16.41
CA THR A 57 -15.68 6.46 16.96
C THR A 57 -16.40 5.12 17.00
N ARG A 58 -17.28 4.89 17.99
CA ARG A 58 -18.15 3.71 18.01
C ARG A 58 -19.33 3.89 17.06
N ILE A 59 -19.67 2.84 16.31
CA ILE A 59 -20.83 2.81 15.42
C ILE A 59 -21.71 1.60 15.75
N ARG A 60 -22.94 1.58 15.24
CA ARG A 60 -23.83 0.43 15.38
C ARG A 60 -23.22 -0.82 14.72
N ALA A 61 -23.43 -1.98 15.34
CA ALA A 61 -22.83 -3.24 14.90
C ALA A 61 -23.33 -3.71 13.52
N ASP A 62 -24.59 -3.42 13.19
CA ASP A 62 -25.17 -3.72 11.88
C ASP A 62 -24.51 -2.87 10.77
N PHE A 63 -24.25 -1.59 11.04
CA PHE A 63 -23.52 -0.71 10.11
C PHE A 63 -22.09 -1.18 9.89
N ALA A 64 -21.38 -1.57 10.95
CA ALA A 64 -20.02 -2.10 10.83
C ALA A 64 -19.97 -3.36 9.95
N THR A 65 -20.93 -4.27 10.14
CA THR A 65 -21.05 -5.51 9.35
C THR A 65 -21.38 -5.21 7.89
N ALA A 66 -22.37 -4.35 7.65
CA ALA A 66 -22.80 -3.97 6.31
C ALA A 66 -21.69 -3.24 5.54
N LEU A 67 -20.97 -2.32 6.18
CA LEU A 67 -19.88 -1.57 5.57
C LEU A 67 -18.71 -2.49 5.16
N LYS A 68 -18.33 -3.44 6.03
CA LYS A 68 -17.31 -4.44 5.70
C LYS A 68 -17.72 -5.32 4.53
N ARG A 69 -18.97 -5.81 4.53
CA ARG A 69 -19.51 -6.59 3.41
C ARG A 69 -19.45 -5.80 2.11
N ALA A 70 -19.95 -4.57 2.12
CA ALA A 70 -19.99 -3.71 0.94
C ALA A 70 -18.58 -3.44 0.37
N SER A 71 -17.61 -3.16 1.24
CA SER A 71 -16.20 -2.98 0.86
C SER A 71 -15.65 -4.23 0.14
N LEU A 72 -15.83 -5.41 0.73
CA LEU A 72 -15.35 -6.67 0.15
C LEU A 72 -16.05 -7.01 -1.18
N GLU A 73 -17.37 -6.87 -1.26
CA GLU A 73 -18.11 -7.14 -2.49
C GLU A 73 -17.68 -6.22 -3.64
N ARG A 74 -17.39 -4.95 -3.34
CA ARG A 74 -16.91 -3.97 -4.31
C ARG A 74 -15.50 -4.27 -4.78
N GLN A 75 -14.61 -4.72 -3.88
CA GLN A 75 -13.27 -5.19 -4.25
C GLN A 75 -13.33 -6.37 -5.21
N LEU A 76 -14.18 -7.37 -4.92
CA LEU A 76 -14.36 -8.54 -5.80
C LEU A 76 -14.92 -8.16 -7.18
N LYS A 77 -15.74 -7.13 -7.24
CA LYS A 77 -16.33 -6.62 -8.49
C LYS A 77 -15.45 -5.59 -9.21
N GLY A 78 -14.33 -5.16 -8.61
CA GLY A 78 -13.48 -4.10 -9.15
C GLY A 78 -14.18 -2.73 -9.26
N VAL A 79 -15.11 -2.41 -8.36
CA VAL A 79 -15.90 -1.17 -8.38
C VAL A 79 -15.40 -0.20 -7.33
N GLU A 80 -14.96 1.00 -7.74
CA GLU A 80 -14.55 2.07 -6.81
C GLU A 80 -15.73 2.98 -6.39
N PRO A 81 -15.75 3.50 -5.15
CA PRO A 81 -14.81 3.25 -4.07
C PRO A 81 -15.03 1.88 -3.42
N ASN A 82 -13.93 1.16 -3.15
CA ASN A 82 -13.98 -0.18 -2.55
C ASN A 82 -13.37 -0.28 -1.15
N THR A 83 -12.60 0.70 -0.69
CA THR A 83 -12.01 0.68 0.65
C THR A 83 -13.00 1.22 1.68
N LEU A 84 -12.89 0.75 2.93
CA LEU A 84 -13.70 1.29 4.03
C LEU A 84 -13.53 2.81 4.18
N GLN A 85 -12.30 3.30 4.01
CA GLN A 85 -11.99 4.71 4.11
C GLN A 85 -12.70 5.52 3.02
N ASP A 86 -12.54 5.12 1.75
CA ASP A 86 -13.10 5.90 0.63
C ASP A 86 -14.62 5.86 0.64
N ILE A 87 -15.23 4.73 1.01
CA ILE A 87 -16.69 4.62 1.18
C ILE A 87 -17.16 5.54 2.32
N LEU A 88 -16.41 5.61 3.43
CA LEU A 88 -16.75 6.49 4.54
C LEU A 88 -16.64 7.96 4.13
N GLU A 89 -15.54 8.35 3.48
CA GLU A 89 -15.31 9.72 2.99
C GLU A 89 -16.41 10.16 2.01
N GLN A 90 -16.76 9.31 1.03
CA GLN A 90 -17.84 9.58 0.09
C GLN A 90 -19.20 9.76 0.78
N ALA A 91 -19.44 9.07 1.90
CA ALA A 91 -20.69 9.19 2.64
C ALA A 91 -20.74 10.42 3.56
N ILE A 92 -19.62 10.79 4.21
CA ILE A 92 -19.56 11.90 5.16
C ILE A 92 -19.36 13.25 4.49
N GLU A 93 -18.68 13.30 3.33
CA GLU A 93 -18.37 14.56 2.64
C GLU A 93 -19.63 15.38 2.30
N PRO A 94 -20.71 14.81 1.72
CA PRO A 94 -21.93 15.57 1.45
C PRO A 94 -22.56 16.12 2.72
N TRP A 95 -22.57 15.34 3.81
CA TRP A 95 -23.11 15.78 5.08
C TRP A 95 -22.32 16.97 5.65
N LEU A 96 -20.98 16.91 5.60
CA LEU A 96 -20.13 18.01 6.08
C LEU A 96 -20.31 19.28 5.24
N LYS A 97 -20.40 19.16 3.91
CA LYS A 97 -20.63 20.28 2.99
C LYS A 97 -21.99 20.93 3.22
N THR A 98 -23.07 20.14 3.29
CA THR A 98 -24.43 20.65 3.51
C THR A 98 -24.57 21.40 4.84
N ASN A 99 -23.80 21.01 5.85
CA ASN A 99 -23.81 21.67 7.17
C ASN A 99 -22.75 22.79 7.31
N GLY A 100 -22.01 23.11 6.25
CA GLY A 100 -21.02 24.19 6.25
C GLY A 100 -19.74 23.91 7.06
N TYR A 101 -19.46 22.64 7.38
CA TYR A 101 -18.22 22.24 8.07
C TYR A 101 -17.04 22.01 7.13
N LEU A 102 -17.33 21.82 5.83
CA LEU A 102 -16.35 21.70 4.77
C LEU A 102 -16.73 22.67 3.65
N PRO A 103 -15.79 23.48 3.12
CA PRO A 103 -16.05 24.37 1.99
C PRO A 103 -16.42 23.62 0.71
#